data_AF-A0A3D9HCB4-F1
#
_entry.id   AF-A0A3D9HCB4-F1
#
_cell.length_a   1.000
_cell.length_b   1.000
_cell.length_c   1.000
_cell.angle_alpha   90.00
_cell.angle_beta   90.00
_cell.angle_gamma   90.00
#
_symmetry.space_group_name_H-M   'P 1'
#
loop_
_entity.id
_entity.type
_entity.pdbx_description
1 polymer ?
#
loop_
_entity_poly.entity_id
_entity_poly.type
_entity_poly.pdbx_seq_one_letter_code
_entity_poly.pdbx_strand_id
1 'polypeptide(L)'
;MKTKNVFKLAFLIAIGLSSCKNKNPLPDPLEAGWKGEAVCEVIEENNELRVLKCTFEPGVGHEKHYHNPHVGYTLVGGKFRITDHTGTREVDVPTGYTFRKDSITSHEVLNIGETTSVYLIMEFK
;
A
#
# COMPACT_ATOMS: atom_id res chain seq x y z
N MET A 1 3.85 16.38 70.49
CA MET A 1 4.02 14.91 70.38
C MET A 1 3.63 14.49 68.97
N LYS A 2 4.46 13.65 68.34
CA LYS A 2 4.54 13.35 66.90
C LYS A 2 3.28 12.66 66.35
N THR A 3 2.95 12.90 65.08
CA THR A 3 2.38 11.93 64.10
C THR A 3 2.32 12.62 62.73
N LYS A 4 3.42 12.61 61.98
CA LYS A 4 3.75 11.68 60.87
C LYS A 4 2.99 11.97 59.57
N ASN A 5 3.60 12.84 58.77
CA ASN A 5 3.49 12.86 57.31
C ASN A 5 3.70 11.46 56.73
N VAL A 6 2.72 10.95 55.98
CA VAL A 6 2.97 10.01 54.88
C VAL A 6 1.91 10.25 53.79
N PHE A 7 2.14 11.24 52.93
CA PHE A 7 1.44 11.30 51.64
C PHE A 7 2.00 10.15 50.78
N LYS A 8 1.29 9.03 50.72
CA LYS A 8 1.66 7.93 49.82
C LYS A 8 1.34 8.34 48.38
N LEU A 9 2.40 8.67 47.66
CA LEU A 9 2.46 8.78 46.21
C LEU A 9 2.01 7.45 45.58
N ALA A 10 0.88 7.44 44.87
CA ALA A 10 0.46 6.34 44.02
C ALA A 10 0.28 6.87 42.60
N PHE A 11 1.40 7.02 41.89
CA PHE A 11 1.40 7.30 40.45
C PHE A 11 1.16 5.97 39.72
N LEU A 12 -0.10 5.70 39.38
CA LEU A 12 -0.49 4.57 38.55
C LEU A 12 0.01 4.83 37.12
N ILE A 13 1.20 4.31 36.80
CA ILE A 13 1.71 4.21 35.42
C ILE A 13 0.87 3.14 34.73
N ALA A 14 -0.19 3.56 34.05
CA ALA A 14 -0.88 2.71 33.07
C ALA A 14 0.07 2.51 31.88
N ILE A 15 0.85 1.43 31.92
CA ILE A 15 1.62 0.95 30.78
C ILE A 15 0.58 0.51 29.74
N GLY A 16 0.32 1.39 28.77
CA GLY A 16 -0.52 1.09 27.62
C GLY A 16 0.03 -0.14 26.93
N LEU A 17 -0.80 -1.20 26.88
CA LEU A 17 -0.54 -2.37 26.06
C LEU A 17 -0.58 -1.93 24.60
N SER A 18 0.57 -1.54 24.05
CA SER A 18 0.75 -1.39 22.62
C SER A 18 0.48 -2.73 21.98
N SER A 19 -0.72 -2.87 21.41
CA SER A 19 -1.08 -3.99 20.54
C SER A 19 -0.15 -3.93 19.32
N CYS A 20 0.95 -4.66 19.38
CA CYS A 20 1.80 -4.92 18.22
C CYS A 20 1.00 -5.79 17.24
N LYS A 21 0.14 -5.17 16.43
CA LYS A 21 -0.28 -5.77 15.17
C LYS A 21 0.97 -5.90 14.32
N ASN A 22 1.33 -7.11 13.89
CA ASN A 22 2.39 -7.33 12.90
C ASN A 22 2.01 -6.55 11.63
N LYS A 23 2.57 -5.35 11.49
CA LYS A 23 2.41 -4.56 10.27
C LYS A 23 3.37 -5.12 9.23
N ASN A 24 2.90 -5.24 7.99
CA ASN A 24 3.82 -5.48 6.88
C ASN A 24 4.87 -4.36 6.91
N PRO A 25 6.17 -4.66 6.82
CA PRO A 25 7.21 -3.63 6.85
C PRO A 25 7.14 -2.68 5.65
N LEU A 26 6.45 -3.07 4.57
CA LEU A 26 6.23 -2.22 3.40
C LEU A 26 4.96 -1.37 3.55
N PRO A 27 4.93 -0.16 2.98
CA PRO A 27 3.70 0.63 2.87
C PRO A 27 2.67 -0.09 2.00
N ASP A 28 1.39 0.25 2.20
CA ASP A 28 0.33 -0.16 1.28
C ASP A 28 0.35 0.70 -0.01
N PRO A 29 -0.45 0.38 -1.04
CA PRO A 29 -0.39 1.07 -2.32
C PRO A 29 -0.77 2.56 -2.24
N LEU A 30 -1.66 2.95 -1.31
CA LEU A 30 -2.06 4.33 -1.14
C LEU A 30 -0.92 5.15 -0.49
N GLU A 31 -0.17 4.55 0.42
CA GLU A 31 0.94 5.20 1.13
C GLU A 31 2.23 5.27 0.30
N ALA A 32 2.56 4.25 -0.49
CA ALA A 32 3.90 4.10 -1.06
C ALA A 32 4.32 5.20 -2.05
N GLY A 33 3.41 5.65 -2.91
CA GLY A 33 3.69 6.72 -3.89
C GLY A 33 4.87 6.46 -4.84
N TRP A 34 5.40 7.52 -5.43
CA TRP A 34 6.64 7.54 -6.21
C TRP A 34 7.45 8.77 -5.85
N LYS A 35 8.66 8.56 -5.31
CA LYS A 35 9.55 9.67 -4.90
C LYS A 35 8.87 10.68 -3.95
N GLY A 36 7.97 10.19 -3.09
CA GLY A 36 7.22 11.00 -2.12
C GLY A 36 5.90 11.58 -2.63
N GLU A 37 5.58 11.41 -3.91
CA GLU A 37 4.31 11.87 -4.50
C GLU A 37 3.28 10.74 -4.55
N ALA A 38 2.01 11.05 -4.28
CA ALA A 38 0.95 10.05 -4.37
C ALA A 38 0.68 9.64 -5.83
N VAL A 39 0.52 8.35 -6.08
CA VAL A 39 0.23 7.80 -7.42
C VAL A 39 -1.15 7.15 -7.52
N CYS A 40 -1.78 6.89 -6.38
CA CYS A 40 -3.11 6.32 -6.28
C CYS A 40 -4.03 7.24 -5.49
N GLU A 41 -5.30 7.26 -5.88
CA GLU A 41 -6.38 7.92 -5.15
C GLU A 41 -7.49 6.94 -4.81
N VAL A 42 -8.22 7.21 -3.73
CA VAL A 42 -9.34 6.39 -3.27
C VAL A 42 -10.58 6.70 -4.11
N ILE A 43 -11.18 5.67 -4.69
CA ILE A 43 -12.46 5.73 -5.41
C ILE A 43 -13.61 5.25 -4.51
N GLU A 44 -13.38 4.20 -3.73
CA GLU A 44 -14.34 3.62 -2.79
C GLU A 44 -13.58 3.05 -1.60
N GLU A 45 -14.14 3.18 -0.40
CA GLU A 45 -13.54 2.70 0.85
C GLU A 45 -14.65 2.34 1.85
N ASN A 46 -14.85 1.04 2.08
CA ASN A 46 -15.81 0.55 3.06
C ASN A 46 -15.21 -0.60 3.90
N ASN A 47 -16.03 -1.33 4.68
CA ASN A 47 -15.52 -2.37 5.57
C ASN A 47 -15.05 -3.65 4.87
N GLU A 48 -15.46 -3.87 3.61
CA GLU A 48 -15.20 -5.11 2.87
C GLU A 48 -14.22 -4.89 1.70
N LEU A 49 -14.25 -3.71 1.10
CA LEU A 49 -13.54 -3.40 -0.14
C LEU A 49 -12.93 -1.99 -0.10
N ARG A 50 -11.71 -1.88 -0.64
CA ARG A 50 -11.10 -0.63 -1.07
C ARG A 50 -10.91 -0.66 -2.58
N VAL A 51 -11.24 0.44 -3.26
CA VAL A 51 -10.92 0.63 -4.68
C VAL A 51 -10.04 1.85 -4.83
N LEU A 52 -8.87 1.65 -5.44
CA LEU A 52 -7.91 2.69 -5.77
C LEU A 52 -7.86 2.89 -7.28
N LYS A 53 -7.74 4.15 -7.74
CA LYS A 53 -7.31 4.46 -9.10
C LYS A 53 -5.87 4.92 -9.07
N CYS A 54 -4.98 4.20 -9.74
CA CYS A 54 -3.57 4.51 -9.82
C CYS A 54 -3.22 5.01 -11.22
N THR A 55 -2.50 6.13 -11.30
CA THR A 55 -2.12 6.78 -12.56
C THR A 55 -0.60 6.88 -12.64
N PHE A 56 -0.04 6.37 -13.74
CA PHE A 56 1.40 6.31 -13.97
C PHE A 56 1.74 7.02 -15.27
N GLU A 57 2.18 8.27 -15.20
CA GLU A 57 2.79 8.96 -16.33
C GLU A 57 4.09 8.27 -16.77
N PRO A 58 4.60 8.52 -17.99
CA PRO A 58 5.91 8.03 -18.41
C PRO A 58 7.01 8.36 -17.39
N GLY A 59 7.75 7.34 -16.93
CA GLY A 59 8.79 7.49 -15.92
C GLY A 59 8.30 7.60 -14.47
N VAL A 60 6.98 7.56 -14.23
CA VAL A 60 6.39 7.44 -12.90
C VAL A 60 6.19 5.96 -12.56
N GLY A 61 6.56 5.60 -11.34
CA GLY A 61 6.45 4.24 -10.82
C GLY A 61 5.59 4.17 -9.57
N HIS A 62 5.82 3.12 -8.79
CA HIS A 62 5.27 2.93 -7.46
C HIS A 62 6.38 2.28 -6.65
N GLU A 63 6.81 2.95 -5.57
CA GLU A 63 7.84 2.44 -4.67
C GLU A 63 7.46 1.05 -4.16
N LYS A 64 8.45 0.26 -3.74
CA LYS A 64 8.19 -1.10 -3.28
C LYS A 64 7.13 -1.14 -2.18
N HIS A 65 6.02 -1.80 -2.45
CA HIS A 65 4.85 -1.86 -1.58
C HIS A 65 4.26 -3.25 -1.55
N TYR A 66 3.31 -3.48 -0.64
CA TYR A 66 2.51 -4.70 -0.62
C TYR A 66 1.07 -4.44 -1.07
N HIS A 67 0.39 -5.51 -1.49
CA HIS A 67 -1.05 -5.56 -1.65
C HIS A 67 -1.64 -6.67 -0.79
N ASN A 68 -2.85 -6.44 -0.27
CA ASN A 68 -3.73 -7.53 0.15
C ASN A 68 -4.21 -8.34 -1.09
N PRO A 69 -4.89 -9.48 -0.91
CA PRO A 69 -5.59 -10.13 -2.01
C PRO A 69 -6.46 -9.12 -2.76
N HIS A 70 -6.32 -9.09 -4.09
CA HIS A 70 -6.91 -8.04 -4.91
C HIS A 70 -7.20 -8.50 -6.34
N VAL A 71 -8.06 -7.74 -6.99
CA VAL A 71 -8.25 -7.75 -8.44
C VAL A 71 -7.75 -6.41 -8.97
N GLY A 72 -7.03 -6.44 -10.09
CA GLY A 72 -6.64 -5.24 -10.82
C GLY A 72 -7.27 -5.21 -12.21
N TYR A 73 -7.67 -4.03 -12.66
CA TYR A 73 -8.21 -3.79 -14.00
C TYR A 73 -7.48 -2.64 -14.67
N THR A 74 -7.00 -2.86 -15.90
CA THR A 74 -6.23 -1.87 -16.65
C THR A 74 -7.15 -0.99 -17.49
N LEU A 75 -7.41 0.24 -17.03
CA LEU A 75 -8.20 1.22 -17.78
C LEU A 75 -7.43 1.75 -19.00
N VAL A 76 -6.13 1.99 -18.84
CA VAL A 76 -5.21 2.35 -19.92
C VAL A 76 -3.91 1.59 -19.71
N GLY A 77 -3.53 0.76 -20.68
CA GLY A 77 -2.34 -0.07 -20.65
C GLY A 77 -1.06 0.69 -20.98
N GLY A 78 0.07 -0.02 -20.89
CA GLY A 78 1.40 0.53 -21.15
C GLY A 78 2.51 -0.48 -20.90
N LYS A 79 3.75 -0.03 -21.02
CA LYS A 79 4.93 -0.86 -20.80
C LYS A 79 5.52 -0.60 -19.42
N PHE A 80 5.65 -1.66 -18.61
CA PHE A 80 6.11 -1.56 -17.23
C PHE A 80 7.35 -2.40 -16.98
N ARG A 81 8.26 -1.88 -16.16
CA ARG A 81 9.25 -2.69 -15.46
C ARG A 81 8.69 -3.04 -14.08
N ILE A 82 8.67 -4.32 -13.76
CA ILE A 82 8.15 -4.84 -12.49
C ILE A 82 9.28 -5.60 -11.80
N THR A 83 9.53 -5.26 -10.54
CA THR A 83 10.48 -5.96 -9.67
C THR A 83 9.73 -6.59 -8.50
N ASP A 84 9.79 -7.90 -8.37
CA ASP A 84 9.24 -8.64 -7.24
C ASP A 84 10.25 -9.68 -6.70
N HIS A 85 9.81 -10.59 -5.84
CA HIS A 85 10.67 -11.61 -5.23
C HIS A 85 11.28 -12.60 -6.24
N THR A 86 10.74 -12.70 -7.45
CA THR A 86 11.25 -13.55 -8.53
C THR A 86 12.28 -12.85 -9.42
N GLY A 87 12.43 -11.53 -9.26
CA GLY A 87 13.34 -10.70 -10.04
C GLY A 87 12.65 -9.55 -10.77
N THR A 88 13.33 -8.99 -11.76
CA THR A 88 12.86 -7.86 -12.56
C THR A 88 12.49 -8.31 -13.97
N ARG A 89 11.36 -7.85 -14.49
CA ARG A 89 10.89 -8.11 -15.86
C ARG A 89 10.27 -6.86 -16.47
N GLU A 90 10.29 -6.78 -17.79
CA GLU A 90 9.52 -5.81 -18.56
C GLU A 90 8.29 -6.49 -19.17
N VAL A 91 7.13 -5.85 -19.06
CA VAL A 91 5.86 -6.39 -19.54
C VAL A 91 5.05 -5.30 -20.25
N ASP A 92 4.39 -5.68 -21.33
CA ASP A 92 3.33 -4.88 -21.94
C ASP A 92 2.00 -5.29 -21.31
N VAL A 93 1.32 -4.34 -20.67
CA VAL A 93 0.03 -4.56 -20.02
C VAL A 93 -1.07 -4.02 -20.94
N PRO A 94 -1.96 -4.87 -21.48
CA PRO A 94 -3.02 -4.41 -22.38
C PRO A 94 -4.10 -3.58 -21.69
N THR A 95 -4.67 -2.61 -22.38
CA THR A 95 -5.93 -1.98 -21.97
C THR A 95 -7.05 -3.03 -21.89
N GLY A 96 -7.86 -2.97 -20.84
CA GLY A 96 -8.92 -3.93 -20.54
C GLY A 96 -8.43 -5.24 -19.91
N TYR A 97 -7.14 -5.38 -19.64
CA TYR A 97 -6.60 -6.56 -18.97
C TYR A 97 -7.03 -6.63 -17.50
N THR A 98 -7.37 -7.83 -17.05
CA THR A 98 -7.72 -8.12 -15.65
C THR A 98 -6.68 -9.07 -15.06
N PHE A 99 -6.26 -8.81 -13.83
CA PHE A 99 -5.37 -9.69 -13.08
C PHE A 99 -5.87 -9.87 -11.64
N ARG A 100 -5.50 -10.99 -11.03
CA ARG A 100 -5.90 -11.34 -9.66
C ARG A 100 -4.73 -11.91 -8.88
N LYS A 101 -4.64 -11.56 -7.59
CA LYS A 101 -3.76 -12.18 -6.61
C LYS A 101 -4.57 -12.61 -5.39
N ASP A 102 -4.46 -13.88 -5.03
CA ASP A 102 -5.23 -14.48 -3.92
C ASP A 102 -4.47 -14.45 -2.59
N SER A 103 -3.22 -13.99 -2.63
CA SER A 103 -2.34 -13.88 -1.49
C SER A 103 -1.76 -12.48 -1.43
N ILE A 104 -1.21 -12.12 -0.27
CA ILE A 104 -0.40 -10.92 -0.14
C ILE A 104 0.79 -11.01 -1.10
N THR A 105 1.02 -9.94 -1.85
CA THR A 105 2.15 -9.81 -2.78
C THR A 105 2.87 -8.51 -2.53
N SER A 106 4.15 -8.43 -2.91
CA SER A 106 4.88 -7.16 -2.93
C SER A 106 5.67 -7.00 -4.23
N HIS A 107 5.72 -5.77 -4.70
CA HIS A 107 6.41 -5.40 -5.93
C HIS A 107 6.78 -3.91 -5.92
N GLU A 108 7.65 -3.54 -6.84
CA GLU A 108 7.89 -2.18 -7.29
C GLU A 108 7.56 -2.14 -8.79
N VAL A 109 6.96 -1.05 -9.26
CA VAL A 109 6.63 -0.89 -10.69
C VAL A 109 7.15 0.44 -11.20
N LEU A 110 7.50 0.49 -12.49
CA LEU A 110 7.87 1.71 -13.19
C LEU A 110 7.27 1.70 -14.59
N ASN A 111 6.51 2.73 -14.95
CA ASN A 111 6.10 2.93 -16.33
C ASN A 111 7.33 3.35 -17.16
N ILE A 112 7.77 2.45 -18.05
CA ILE A 112 8.90 2.66 -18.97
C ILE A 112 8.42 2.90 -20.41
N GLY A 113 7.11 3.01 -20.62
CA GLY A 113 6.51 3.37 -21.89
C GLY A 113 6.43 4.88 -22.09
N GLU A 114 5.81 5.28 -23.20
CA GLU A 114 5.68 6.68 -23.63
C GLU A 114 4.29 7.27 -23.31
N THR A 115 3.36 6.47 -22.80
CA THR A 115 1.98 6.88 -22.50
C THR A 115 1.63 6.72 -21.03
N THR A 116 0.74 7.58 -20.53
CA THR A 116 0.16 7.44 -19.20
C THR A 116 -0.71 6.19 -19.12
N SER A 117 -0.47 5.38 -18.08
CA SER A 117 -1.26 4.19 -17.80
C SER A 117 -2.15 4.41 -16.59
N VAL A 118 -3.31 3.77 -16.55
CA VAL A 118 -4.32 3.95 -15.50
C VAL A 118 -4.89 2.60 -15.08
N TYR A 119 -4.95 2.35 -13.78
CA TYR A 119 -5.38 1.09 -13.20
C TYR A 119 -6.44 1.31 -12.13
N LEU A 120 -7.38 0.39 -12.03
CA LEU A 120 -8.18 0.20 -10.83
C LEU A 120 -7.64 -0.99 -10.05
N ILE A 121 -7.40 -0.80 -8.76
CA ILE A 121 -6.98 -1.85 -7.83
C ILE A 121 -8.09 -2.02 -6.78
N MET A 122 -8.68 -3.20 -6.74
CA MET A 122 -9.78 -3.57 -5.85
C MET A 122 -9.26 -4.53 -4.80
N GLU A 123 -8.99 -4.03 -3.60
CA GLU A 123 -8.37 -4.76 -2.49
C GLU A 123 -9.42 -5.16 -1.46
N PHE A 124 -9.48 -6.45 -1.14
CA PHE A 124 -10.36 -6.97 -0.10
C PHE A 124 -9.76 -6.74 1.29
N LYS A 125 -10.61 -6.50 2.29
CA LYS A 125 -10.21 -6.20 3.68
C LYS A 125 -10.36 -7.37 4.64
#